data_AF-A0A7T5R425-F1
#
_entry.id   AF-A0A7T5R425-F1
#
_cell.length_a   1.000
_cell.length_b   1.000
_cell.length_c   1.000
_cell.angle_alpha   90.00
_cell.angle_beta   90.00
_cell.angle_gamma   90.00
#
_symmetry.space_group_name_H-M   'P 1'
#
loop_
_entity.id
_entity.type
_entity.pdbx_description
1 polymer ?
#
loop_
_entity_poly.entity_id
_entity_poly.type
_entity_poly.pdbx_seq_one_letter_code
_entity_poly.pdbx_strand_id
1 'polypeptide(L)'
;MLPFIITGLVSALGFAVLWSYSRGRTALVTGGAWFAYALYEIGIQRICTGECNIRVDLLLIYPLLLILSLLSLFFVIRQRLRRRDEKT
;
A
#
# COMPACT_ATOMS: atom_id res chain seq x y z
N MET A 1 -6.38 -0.85 -16.66
CA MET A 1 -5.54 -1.83 -15.95
C MET A 1 -4.10 -1.32 -15.79
N LEU A 2 -3.36 -1.06 -16.86
CA LEU A 2 -2.00 -0.46 -16.82
C LEU A 2 -1.78 0.70 -15.81
N PRO A 3 -2.65 1.74 -15.71
CA PRO A 3 -2.46 2.81 -14.73
C PRO A 3 -2.58 2.35 -13.27
N PHE A 4 -3.40 1.33 -12.97
CA PHE A 4 -3.58 0.81 -11.59
C PHE A 4 -2.35 0.03 -11.11
N ILE A 5 -1.72 -0.75 -11.99
CA ILE A 5 -0.48 -1.48 -11.72
C ILE A 5 0.67 -0.50 -11.41
N ILE A 6 0.79 0.57 -12.22
CA ILE A 6 1.81 1.61 -12.01
C ILE A 6 1.58 2.31 -10.66
N THR A 7 0.33 2.65 -10.34
CA THR A 7 -0.03 3.28 -9.06
C THR A 7 0.34 2.38 -7.88
N GLY A 8 0.12 1.06 -8.01
CA GLY A 8 0.46 0.09 -6.98
C GLY A 8 1.97 -0.04 -6.74
N LEU A 9 2.74 -0.14 -7.82
CA LEU A 9 4.20 -0.23 -7.73
C LEU A 9 4.83 1.06 -7.19
N VAL A 10 4.37 2.22 -7.64
CA VAL A 10 4.86 3.53 -7.14
C VAL A 10 4.57 3.67 -5.65
N SER A 11 3.37 3.29 -5.21
CA SER A 11 3.00 3.34 -3.79
C SER A 11 3.81 2.35 -2.96
N ALA A 12 4.00 1.12 -3.45
CA ALA A 12 4.85 0.13 -2.79
C ALA A 12 6.30 0.62 -2.62
N LEU A 13 6.88 1.21 -3.67
CA LEU A 13 8.21 1.82 -3.62
C LEU A 13 8.28 2.99 -2.64
N GLY A 14 7.30 3.89 -2.66
CA GLY A 14 7.23 5.01 -1.73
C GLY A 14 7.21 4.56 -0.27
N PHE A 15 6.38 3.56 0.07
CA PHE A 15 6.32 3.00 1.42
C PHE A 15 7.56 2.17 1.77
N ALA A 16 8.20 1.50 0.82
CA ALA A 16 9.47 0.80 1.03
C ALA A 16 10.64 1.76 1.33
N VAL A 17 10.71 2.90 0.62
CA VAL A 17 11.67 3.97 0.91
C VAL A 17 11.38 4.60 2.27
N LEU A 18 10.11 4.86 2.58
CA LEU A 18 9.69 5.36 3.90
C LEU A 18 10.04 4.37 5.02
N TRP A 19 9.94 3.07 4.74
CA TRP A 19 10.37 2.01 5.66
C TRP A 19 11.88 2.04 5.88
N SER A 20 12.71 2.21 4.84
CA SER A 20 14.16 2.29 5.03
C SER A 20 14.57 3.44 5.96
N TYR A 21 13.82 4.55 5.92
CA TYR A 21 14.09 5.74 6.72
C TYR A 21 13.54 5.69 8.15
N SER A 22 12.43 4.98 8.40
CA SER A 22 11.77 4.94 9.72
C SER A 22 11.89 3.58 10.43
N ARG A 23 12.30 2.52 9.72
CA ARG A 23 12.33 1.09 10.14
C ARG A 23 11.04 0.57 10.80
N GLY A 24 9.91 1.25 10.60
CA GLY A 24 8.63 0.88 11.20
C GLY A 24 7.99 -0.33 10.53
N ARG A 25 7.63 -1.36 11.31
CA ARG A 25 6.96 -2.59 10.80
C ARG A 25 5.71 -2.29 9.96
N THR A 26 5.01 -1.19 10.26
CA THR A 26 3.79 -0.75 9.57
C THR A 26 4.02 -0.29 8.13
N ALA A 27 5.15 0.36 7.84
CA ALA A 27 5.52 0.77 6.48
C ALA A 27 5.86 -0.45 5.61
N LEU A 28 6.46 -1.49 6.21
CA LEU A 28 6.75 -2.77 5.55
C LEU A 28 5.46 -3.51 5.16
N VAL A 29 4.50 -3.61 6.09
CA VAL A 29 3.18 -4.24 5.83
C VAL A 29 2.43 -3.50 4.72
N THR A 30 2.49 -2.18 4.71
CA THR A 30 1.78 -1.35 3.72
C THR A 30 2.43 -1.44 2.34
N GLY A 31 3.76 -1.39 2.26
CA GLY A 31 4.48 -1.63 1.01
C GLY A 31 4.23 -3.05 0.47
N GLY A 32 4.20 -4.05 1.35
CA GLY A 32 3.85 -5.43 0.99
C GLY A 32 2.42 -5.57 0.47
N ALA A 33 1.45 -4.87 1.07
CA ALA A 33 0.06 -4.87 0.62
C ALA A 33 -0.09 -4.23 -0.78
N TRP A 34 0.58 -3.11 -1.04
CA TRP A 34 0.62 -2.48 -2.36
C TRP A 34 1.30 -3.35 -3.42
N PHE A 35 2.36 -4.08 -3.05
CA PHE A 35 3.02 -5.02 -3.93
C PHE A 35 2.14 -6.26 -4.24
N ALA A 36 1.47 -6.81 -3.23
CA ALA A 36 0.51 -7.89 -3.40
C ALA A 36 -0.66 -7.48 -4.31
N TYR A 37 -1.12 -6.22 -4.20
CA TYR A 37 -2.13 -5.67 -5.11
C TYR A 37 -1.64 -5.63 -6.57
N ALA A 38 -0.40 -5.21 -6.81
CA ALA A 38 0.18 -5.23 -8.16
C ALA A 38 0.26 -6.64 -8.75
N LEU A 39 0.59 -7.65 -7.93
CA LEU A 39 0.59 -9.06 -8.35
C LEU A 39 -0.82 -9.60 -8.63
N TYR A 40 -1.80 -9.20 -7.83
CA TYR A 40 -3.20 -9.55 -8.03
C TYR A 40 -3.72 -9.05 -9.38
N GLU A 41 -3.44 -7.78 -9.73
CA GLU A 41 -3.79 -7.20 -11.04
C GLU A 41 -3.14 -7.97 -12.20
N ILE A 42 -1.86 -8.34 -12.07
CA ILE A 42 -1.16 -9.15 -13.09
C ILE A 42 -1.82 -10.52 -13.27
N GLY A 43 -2.22 -11.17 -12.17
CA GLY A 43 -2.89 -12.47 -12.17
C GLY A 43 -4.27 -12.40 -12.84
N ILE A 44 -5.08 -11.41 -12.46
CA ILE A 44 -6.40 -11.18 -13.05
C ILE A 44 -6.27 -10.90 -14.56
N GLN A 45 -5.29 -10.10 -14.98
CA GLN A 45 -5.06 -9.79 -16.39
C GLN A 45 -4.73 -11.03 -17.23
N ARG A 46 -4.17 -12.09 -16.63
CA ARG A 46 -3.86 -13.36 -17.32
C ARG A 46 -5.06 -14.31 -17.41
N ILE A 47 -6.01 -14.21 -16.47
CA ILE A 47 -7.10 -15.18 -16.31
C ILE A 47 -8.40 -14.67 -16.94
N CYS A 48 -8.55 -13.35 -17.11
CA CYS A 48 -9.79 -12.73 -17.57
C CYS A 48 -9.77 -12.38 -19.08
N THR A 49 -10.46 -13.17 -19.93
CA THR A 49 -10.58 -12.98 -21.39
C THR A 49 -11.97 -12.54 -21.89
N GLY A 50 -12.93 -12.18 -21.03
CA GLY A 50 -14.30 -11.86 -21.50
C GLY A 50 -15.21 -11.01 -20.61
N GLU A 51 -15.34 -11.29 -19.30
CA GLU A 51 -16.43 -10.73 -18.46
C GLU A 51 -15.94 -10.23 -17.07
N CYS A 52 -14.73 -9.69 -17.00
CA CYS A 52 -14.07 -9.30 -15.74
C CYS A 52 -14.41 -7.86 -15.32
N ASN A 53 -15.70 -7.56 -15.13
CA ASN A 53 -16.18 -6.17 -14.91
C ASN A 53 -16.86 -5.95 -13.55
N ILE A 54 -16.88 -6.94 -12.65
CA ILE A 54 -17.26 -6.71 -11.26
C ILE A 54 -16.09 -5.95 -10.60
N ARG A 55 -16.22 -4.62 -10.47
CA ARG A 55 -15.23 -3.73 -9.81
C ARG A 55 -15.14 -3.97 -8.29
N VAL A 56 -15.00 -5.22 -7.86
CA VAL A 56 -14.63 -5.58 -6.48
C VAL A 56 -13.33 -4.88 -6.08
N ASP A 57 -12.43 -4.64 -7.05
CA ASP A 57 -11.25 -3.79 -6.88
C ASP A 57 -11.55 -2.40 -6.32
N LEU A 58 -12.58 -1.73 -6.84
CA LEU A 58 -12.93 -0.37 -6.44
C LEU A 58 -13.68 -0.35 -5.10
N LEU A 59 -14.44 -1.40 -4.80
CA LEU A 59 -15.29 -1.48 -3.62
C LEU A 59 -14.62 -2.07 -2.39
N LEU A 60 -13.63 -2.96 -2.56
CA LEU A 60 -13.03 -3.73 -1.46
C LEU A 60 -11.54 -3.49 -1.34
N ILE A 61 -10.81 -3.53 -2.46
CA ILE A 61 -9.34 -3.46 -2.45
C ILE A 61 -8.87 -2.02 -2.23
N TYR A 62 -9.45 -1.06 -2.94
CA TYR A 62 -9.13 0.37 -2.77
C TYR A 62 -9.35 0.89 -1.34
N PRO A 63 -10.51 0.66 -0.68
CA PRO A 63 -10.69 1.11 0.71
C PRO A 63 -9.76 0.40 1.69
N LEU A 64 -9.44 -0.88 1.46
CA LEU A 64 -8.47 -1.61 2.28
C LEU A 64 -7.07 -0.99 2.18
N LEU A 65 -6.61 -0.71 0.96
CA LEU A 65 -5.32 -0.03 0.70
C LEU A 65 -5.27 1.38 1.29
N LEU A 66 -6.39 2.10 1.24
CA LEU A 66 -6.53 3.43 1.82
C LEU A 66 -6.41 3.39 3.35
N ILE A 67 -7.11 2.45 4.01
CA ILE A 67 -7.02 2.26 5.46
C ILE A 67 -5.59 1.88 5.87
N LEU A 68 -4.95 0.94 5.15
CA LEU A 68 -3.57 0.54 5.43
C LEU A 68 -2.59 1.71 5.29
N SER A 69 -2.77 2.53 4.25
CA SER A 69 -1.95 3.73 4.02
C SER A 69 -2.13 4.75 5.15
N LEU A 70 -3.36 5.00 5.59
CA LEU A 70 -3.66 5.90 6.71
C LEU A 70 -3.08 5.38 8.03
N LEU A 71 -3.22 4.08 8.31
CA LEU A 71 -2.65 3.46 9.51
C LEU A 71 -1.13 3.56 9.50
N SER A 72 -0.48 3.24 8.39
CA SER A 72 0.96 3.39 8.23
C SER A 72 1.42 4.79 8.54
N LEU A 73 0.77 5.80 7.94
CA LEU A 73 1.11 7.19 8.14
C LEU A 73 0.91 7.60 9.60
N PHE A 74 -0.21 7.23 10.20
CA PHE A 74 -0.53 7.50 11.60
C PHE A 74 0.52 6.91 12.56
N PHE A 75 0.91 5.65 12.36
CA PHE A 75 1.93 5.00 13.19
C PHE A 75 3.32 5.63 13.01
N VAL A 76 3.70 5.99 11.78
CA VAL A 76 4.98 6.66 11.52
C VAL A 76 5.03 8.04 12.19
N ILE A 77 3.95 8.83 12.06
CA ILE A 77 3.84 10.14 12.71
C ILE A 77 3.88 9.99 14.23
N ARG A 78 3.10 9.07 14.80
CA ARG A 78 3.07 8.84 16.26
C ARG A 78 4.43 8.38 16.79
N GLN A 79 5.15 7.53 16.07
CA GLN A 79 6.48 7.08 16.45
C GLN A 79 7.50 8.23 16.39
N ARG A 80 7.39 9.11 15.40
CA ARG A 80 8.22 10.32 15.27
C ARG A 80 7.95 11.32 16.40
N LEU A 81 6.69 11.58 16.73
CA LEU A 81 6.30 12.47 17.83
C LEU A 81 6.83 11.96 19.17
N ARG A 82 6.62 10.68 19.47
CA ARG A 82 7.09 10.06 20.72
C ARG A 82 8.61 10.11 20.89
N ARG A 83 9.39 9.99 19.80
CA ARG A 83 10.85 10.17 19.82
C ARG A 83 11.29 11.63 19.99
N ARG A 84 10.45 12.59 19.64
CA ARG A 84 10.73 14.03 19.79
C ARG A 84 10.58 14.46 21.25
N ASP A 85 9.57 13.94 21.93
CA ASP A 85 9.31 14.20 23.35
C ASP A 85 10.41 13.65 24.26
N GLU A 86 11.00 12.50 23.93
CA GLU A 86 12.11 11.90 24.71
C GLU A 86 13.42 12.71 24.62
N LYS A 87 13.53 13.65 23.67
CA LYS A 87 14.74 14.45 23.42
C LYS A 87 14.68 15.87 23.97
N THR A 88 13.57 16.28 24.60
CA THR A 88 13.38 17.61 25.22
C THR A 88 13.48 17.48 26.73
#